data_AF-A0A1G0GMW0-F1
#
_entry.id   AF-A0A1G0GMW0-F1
#
_cell.length_a   1.000
_cell.length_b   1.000
_cell.length_c   1.000
_cell.angle_alpha   90.00
_cell.angle_beta   90.00
_cell.angle_gamma   90.00
#
_symmetry.space_group_name_H-M   'P 1'
#
loop_
_entity.id
_entity.type
_entity.pdbx_description
1 polymer ?
#
loop_
_entity_poly.entity_id
_entity_poly.type
_entity_poly.pdbx_seq_one_letter_code
_entity_poly.pdbx_strand_id
1 'polypeptide(L)'
;MRIFLIFIIMFYASISFADTCPSIHAIKQHQLHGFTMYDSYTDQPLPATRVSLFQRHVKQFILAEWRKDDNQHHAIRCYYRDQYGSELDTYLSKNNFTPDSGKSYWYTVTGSMHCAASSKECTFQHIAQEHLATK
;
A
#
# COMPACT_ATOMS: atom_id res chain seq x y z
N MET A 1 -8.08 32.81 27.94
CA MET A 1 -6.95 31.89 27.62
C MET A 1 -7.31 30.40 27.61
N ARG A 2 -8.36 29.93 28.32
CA ARG A 2 -8.76 28.51 28.32
C ARG A 2 -9.43 28.02 27.02
N ILE A 3 -10.20 28.87 26.33
CA ILE A 3 -10.95 28.48 25.11
C ILE A 3 -10.02 28.27 23.90
N PHE A 4 -8.88 28.98 23.85
CA PHE A 4 -7.94 28.91 22.73
C PHE A 4 -7.15 27.58 22.67
N LEU A 5 -6.97 26.93 23.82
CA LEU A 5 -6.28 25.63 23.92
C LEU A 5 -7.13 24.46 23.41
N ILE A 6 -8.47 24.57 23.49
CA ILE A 6 -9.39 23.52 23.02
C ILE A 6 -9.40 23.45 21.48
N PHE A 7 -9.27 24.58 20.79
CA PHE A 7 -9.22 24.64 19.33
C PHE A 7 -7.94 24.02 18.73
N ILE A 8 -6.81 24.14 19.43
CA ILE A 8 -5.54 23.56 18.96
C ILE A 8 -5.56 22.03 19.10
N ILE A 9 -6.14 21.50 20.18
CA ILE A 9 -6.25 20.04 20.40
C ILE A 9 -7.18 19.37 19.38
N MET A 10 -8.25 20.05 18.93
CA MET A 10 -9.12 19.54 17.86
C MET A 10 -8.48 19.52 16.46
N PHE A 11 -7.44 20.32 16.21
CA PHE A 11 -6.76 20.33 14.90
C PHE A 11 -5.75 19.19 14.72
N TYR A 12 -5.26 18.61 15.81
CA TYR A 12 -4.33 17.46 15.79
C TYR A 12 -5.03 16.11 15.89
N ALA A 13 -6.33 16.09 16.17
CA ALA A 13 -7.12 14.87 16.17
C ALA A 13 -7.57 14.53 14.74
N SER A 14 -6.99 13.47 14.19
CA SER A 14 -7.65 12.59 13.21
C SER A 14 -7.59 12.98 11.74
N ILE A 15 -6.41 13.29 11.21
CA ILE A 15 -6.17 13.00 9.79
C ILE A 15 -5.51 11.64 9.65
N SER A 16 -6.28 10.60 9.99
CA SER A 16 -6.02 9.24 9.53
C SER A 16 -6.33 9.20 8.03
N PHE A 17 -5.41 9.72 7.22
CA PHE A 17 -5.52 9.60 5.78
C PHE A 17 -5.38 8.13 5.41
N ALA A 18 -6.36 7.61 4.66
CA ALA A 18 -6.22 6.32 4.02
C ALA A 18 -5.11 6.45 2.97
N ASP A 19 -4.08 5.61 3.08
CA ASP A 19 -3.02 5.53 2.08
C ASP A 19 -3.50 4.70 0.88
N THR A 20 -2.84 4.88 -0.25
CA THR A 20 -3.14 4.18 -1.50
C THR A 20 -1.88 3.63 -2.15
N CYS A 21 -2.02 2.67 -3.07
CA CYS A 21 -0.90 2.19 -3.86
C CYS A 21 -0.24 3.35 -4.65
N PRO A 22 1.11 3.38 -4.77
CA PRO A 22 1.80 4.45 -5.49
C PRO A 22 1.31 4.62 -6.93
N SER A 23 1.16 5.86 -7.37
CA SER A 23 0.85 6.13 -8.78
C SER A 23 2.05 5.83 -9.67
N ILE A 24 1.81 5.56 -10.97
CA ILE A 24 2.88 5.39 -11.96
C ILE A 24 3.83 6.59 -12.00
N HIS A 25 3.29 7.79 -11.84
CA HIS A 25 4.08 9.01 -11.77
C HIS A 25 4.99 9.01 -10.53
N ALA A 26 4.43 8.70 -9.35
CA ALA A 26 5.18 8.63 -8.10
C ALA A 26 6.31 7.58 -8.17
N ILE A 27 6.04 6.41 -8.77
CA ILE A 27 7.04 5.37 -8.99
C ILE A 27 8.20 5.88 -9.84
N LYS A 28 7.90 6.55 -10.96
CA LYS A 28 8.90 7.10 -11.88
C LYS A 28 9.72 8.23 -11.27
N GLN A 29 9.13 9.01 -10.38
CA GLN A 29 9.80 10.09 -9.64
C GLN A 29 10.46 9.61 -8.34
N HIS A 30 10.43 8.31 -8.05
CA HIS A 30 10.95 7.72 -6.81
C HIS A 30 10.28 8.31 -5.53
N GLN A 31 9.04 8.77 -5.64
CA GLN A 31 8.24 9.31 -4.54
C GLN A 31 7.39 8.20 -3.93
N LEU A 32 8.03 7.26 -3.23
CA LEU A 32 7.36 6.01 -2.81
C LEU A 32 6.66 6.10 -1.45
N HIS A 33 6.79 7.19 -0.69
CA HIS A 33 6.06 7.39 0.58
C HIS A 33 6.14 6.20 1.57
N GLY A 34 7.33 5.60 1.70
CA GLY A 34 7.58 4.46 2.58
C GLY A 34 7.32 3.08 1.95
N PHE A 35 6.87 3.02 0.70
CA PHE A 35 6.84 1.78 -0.06
C PHE A 35 8.24 1.32 -0.45
N THR A 36 8.46 0.02 -0.36
CA THR A 36 9.68 -0.65 -0.82
C THR A 36 9.33 -1.59 -1.98
N MET A 37 10.22 -1.71 -2.97
CA MET A 37 10.05 -2.61 -4.11
C MET A 37 10.64 -3.99 -3.76
N TYR A 38 9.91 -5.04 -4.07
CA TYR A 38 10.29 -6.42 -3.80
C TYR A 38 10.14 -7.28 -5.05
N ASP A 39 11.01 -8.28 -5.17
CA ASP A 39 10.91 -9.31 -6.19
C ASP A 39 9.76 -10.27 -5.82
N SER A 40 8.85 -10.50 -6.77
CA SER A 40 7.63 -11.29 -6.50
C SER A 40 7.86 -12.78 -6.29
N TYR A 41 9.03 -13.32 -6.66
CA TYR A 41 9.36 -14.73 -6.48
C TYR A 41 10.11 -14.99 -5.19
N THR A 42 10.97 -14.06 -4.79
CA THR A 42 11.88 -14.23 -3.65
C THR A 42 11.47 -13.46 -2.40
N ASP A 43 10.50 -12.54 -2.52
CA ASP A 43 10.09 -11.60 -1.46
C ASP A 43 11.28 -10.78 -0.90
N GLN A 44 12.37 -10.65 -1.67
CA GLN A 44 13.54 -9.87 -1.29
C GLN A 44 13.46 -8.45 -1.88
N PRO A 45 14.03 -7.44 -1.19
CA PRO A 45 14.13 -6.09 -1.75
C PRO A 45 14.80 -6.09 -3.13
N LEU A 46 14.22 -5.34 -4.06
CA LEU A 46 14.69 -5.28 -5.43
C LEU A 46 16.09 -4.63 -5.50
N PRO A 47 17.09 -5.23 -6.18
CA PRO A 47 18.39 -4.59 -6.36
C PRO A 47 18.27 -3.33 -7.24
N ALA A 48 19.17 -2.36 -7.06
CA ALA A 48 19.10 -1.04 -7.71
C ALA A 48 19.00 -1.09 -9.25
N THR A 49 19.66 -2.07 -9.88
CA THR A 49 19.58 -2.30 -11.33
C THR A 49 18.16 -2.65 -11.77
N ARG A 50 17.48 -3.52 -11.01
CA ARG A 50 16.08 -3.90 -11.26
C ARG A 50 15.09 -2.82 -10.87
N VAL A 51 15.37 -2.02 -9.84
CA VAL A 51 14.57 -0.82 -9.51
C VAL A 51 14.51 0.10 -10.72
N SER A 52 15.66 0.39 -11.34
CA SER A 52 15.76 1.27 -12.51
C SER A 52 14.99 0.72 -13.72
N LEU A 53 15.08 -0.60 -13.96
CA LEU A 53 14.31 -1.27 -15.00
C LEU A 53 12.80 -1.18 -14.74
N PHE A 54 12.37 -1.52 -13.52
CA PHE A 54 10.97 -1.44 -13.11
C PHE A 54 10.41 -0.03 -13.33
N GLN A 55 11.09 1.01 -12.83
CA GLN A 55 10.66 2.40 -12.97
C GLN A 55 10.53 2.84 -14.43
N ARG A 56 11.40 2.34 -15.32
CA ARG A 56 11.34 2.64 -16.75
C ARG A 56 10.13 2.00 -17.43
N HIS A 57 9.84 0.75 -17.07
CA HIS A 57 8.87 -0.08 -17.79
C HIS A 57 7.47 -0.06 -17.18
N VAL A 58 7.31 0.36 -15.93
CA VAL A 58 6.01 0.45 -15.26
C VAL A 58 5.04 1.42 -15.97
N LYS A 59 3.81 0.95 -16.20
CA LYS A 59 2.78 1.70 -16.94
C LYS A 59 1.40 1.64 -16.33
N GLN A 60 1.03 0.52 -15.72
CA GLN A 60 -0.35 0.31 -15.29
C GLN A 60 -0.40 -0.39 -13.94
N PHE A 61 -1.31 0.08 -13.08
CA PHE A 61 -1.70 -0.62 -11.85
C PHE A 61 -2.59 -1.82 -12.19
N ILE A 62 -2.38 -2.94 -11.51
CA ILE A 62 -3.16 -4.17 -11.70
C ILE A 62 -4.08 -4.42 -10.51
N LEU A 63 -3.47 -4.50 -9.32
CA LEU A 63 -4.05 -5.12 -8.15
C LEU A 63 -3.32 -4.63 -6.90
N ALA A 64 -4.09 -4.39 -5.84
CA ALA A 64 -3.60 -4.36 -4.48
C ALA A 64 -4.02 -5.65 -3.78
N GLU A 65 -3.11 -6.25 -3.03
CA GLU A 65 -3.33 -7.48 -2.27
C GLU A 65 -2.95 -7.26 -0.81
N TRP A 66 -3.75 -7.82 0.09
CA TRP A 66 -3.45 -7.94 1.50
C TRP A 66 -3.62 -9.40 1.91
N ARG A 67 -2.54 -10.07 2.29
CA ARG A 67 -2.57 -11.48 2.69
C ARG A 67 -2.84 -11.57 4.19
N LYS A 68 -3.87 -12.34 4.56
CA LYS A 68 -4.33 -12.43 5.95
C LYS A 68 -3.42 -13.28 6.84
N ASP A 69 -2.81 -14.31 6.26
CA ASP A 69 -2.12 -15.39 6.98
C ASP A 69 -0.61 -15.46 6.73
N ASP A 70 -0.03 -14.43 6.14
CA ASP A 70 1.40 -14.40 5.96
C ASP A 70 2.06 -13.99 7.28
N ASN A 71 3.12 -14.68 7.67
CA ASN A 71 4.10 -14.24 8.68
C ASN A 71 4.71 -12.84 8.38
N GLN A 72 4.22 -12.13 7.36
CA GLN A 72 4.59 -10.79 6.93
C GLN A 72 3.51 -9.78 7.35
N HIS A 73 3.55 -9.41 8.63
CA HIS A 73 3.23 -8.09 9.20
C HIS A 73 2.21 -7.17 8.49
N HIS A 74 1.04 -7.69 8.10
CA HIS A 74 -0.05 -6.86 7.56
C HIS A 74 0.44 -5.90 6.48
N ALA A 75 1.04 -6.49 5.44
CA ALA A 75 1.64 -5.75 4.34
C ALA A 75 0.67 -5.64 3.16
N ILE A 76 0.50 -4.43 2.65
CA ILE A 76 -0.19 -4.21 1.38
C ILE A 76 0.82 -4.41 0.26
N ARG A 77 0.49 -5.22 -0.74
CA ARG A 77 1.28 -5.45 -1.95
C ARG A 77 0.56 -4.82 -3.15
N CYS A 78 1.27 -3.99 -3.91
CA CYS A 78 0.75 -3.31 -5.09
C CYS A 78 1.47 -3.81 -6.33
N TYR A 79 0.73 -4.35 -7.29
CA TYR A 79 1.26 -4.97 -8.50
C TYR A 79 1.02 -4.10 -9.73
N TYR A 80 1.98 -4.13 -10.66
CA TYR A 80 2.00 -3.28 -11.85
C TYR A 80 2.46 -4.03 -13.10
N ARG A 81 1.96 -3.58 -14.25
CA ARG A 81 2.27 -4.09 -15.59
C ARG A 81 3.05 -3.08 -16.41
N ASP A 82 3.74 -3.59 -17.43
CA ASP A 82 4.39 -2.79 -18.45
C ASP A 82 3.44 -2.35 -19.57
N GLN A 83 3.98 -1.72 -20.61
CA GLN A 83 3.20 -1.23 -21.76
C GLN A 83 2.59 -2.33 -22.63
N TYR A 84 3.09 -3.56 -22.52
CA TYR A 84 2.61 -4.72 -23.27
C TYR A 84 1.62 -5.56 -22.45
N GLY A 85 1.35 -5.16 -21.21
CA GLY A 85 0.50 -5.91 -20.28
C GLY A 85 1.22 -7.06 -19.60
N SER A 86 2.55 -7.15 -19.70
CA SER A 86 3.36 -8.16 -19.02
C SER A 86 3.57 -7.80 -17.56
N GLU A 87 3.51 -8.81 -16.69
CA GLU A 87 3.77 -8.65 -15.25
C GLU A 87 5.25 -8.36 -15.01
N LEU A 88 5.56 -7.41 -14.13
CA LEU A 88 6.92 -6.90 -13.94
C LEU A 88 7.73 -7.66 -12.88
N ASP A 89 7.30 -8.85 -12.48
CA ASP A 89 7.93 -9.70 -11.45
C ASP A 89 8.35 -8.90 -10.20
N THR A 90 7.55 -7.90 -9.84
CA THR A 90 7.85 -6.88 -8.83
C THR A 90 6.55 -6.42 -8.20
N TYR A 91 6.55 -6.25 -6.88
CA TYR A 91 5.49 -5.56 -6.16
C TYR A 91 6.05 -4.45 -5.27
N LEU A 92 5.22 -3.46 -4.99
CA LEU A 92 5.51 -2.43 -4.00
C LEU A 92 4.79 -2.78 -2.71
N SER A 93 5.51 -2.78 -1.59
CA SER A 93 4.93 -3.13 -0.30
C SER A 93 5.18 -2.10 0.80
N LYS A 94 4.21 -2.01 1.69
CA LYS A 94 4.23 -1.19 2.91
C LYS A 94 3.53 -1.94 4.05
N ASN A 95 4.17 -1.99 5.21
CA ASN A 95 3.73 -2.77 6.38
C ASN A 95 2.85 -1.97 7.34
N ASN A 96 2.17 -2.66 8.27
CA ASN A 96 1.29 -2.09 9.30
C ASN A 96 0.01 -1.43 8.72
N PHE A 97 -0.52 -2.01 7.65
CA PHE A 97 -1.74 -1.55 7.01
C PHE A 97 -2.73 -2.68 6.81
N THR A 98 -4.01 -2.32 6.79
CA THR A 98 -5.11 -3.22 6.46
C THR A 98 -6.01 -2.55 5.43
N PRO A 99 -6.74 -3.33 4.61
CA PRO A 99 -7.81 -2.81 3.77
C PRO A 99 -8.71 -1.83 4.55
N ASP A 100 -9.07 -0.71 3.91
CA ASP A 100 -10.08 0.18 4.46
C ASP A 100 -11.45 -0.53 4.37
N SER A 101 -11.98 -0.93 5.53
CA SER A 101 -13.28 -1.60 5.65
C SER A 101 -14.46 -0.71 5.25
N GLY A 102 -14.26 0.61 5.13
CA GLY A 102 -15.28 1.56 4.68
C GLY A 102 -15.48 1.58 3.16
N LYS A 103 -14.68 0.85 2.37
CA LYS A 103 -14.74 0.84 0.90
C LYS A 103 -15.03 -0.55 0.34
N SER A 104 -15.97 -0.60 -0.62
CA SER A 104 -16.47 -1.85 -1.22
C SER A 104 -15.57 -2.47 -2.30
N TYR A 105 -14.39 -1.90 -2.58
CA TYR A 105 -13.51 -2.39 -3.64
C TYR A 105 -12.62 -3.55 -3.21
N TRP A 106 -12.53 -3.79 -1.90
CA TRP A 106 -11.82 -4.93 -1.34
C TRP A 106 -12.72 -6.16 -1.31
N TYR A 107 -12.26 -7.25 -1.91
CA TYR A 107 -12.98 -8.52 -1.96
C TYR A 107 -12.06 -9.69 -1.59
N THR A 108 -12.62 -10.69 -0.93
CA THR A 108 -11.86 -11.87 -0.48
C THR A 108 -11.60 -12.81 -1.64
N VAL A 109 -10.36 -13.27 -1.77
CA VAL A 109 -9.94 -14.35 -2.67
C VAL A 109 -9.09 -15.31 -1.86
N THR A 110 -9.59 -16.53 -1.62
CA THR A 110 -8.88 -17.66 -0.98
C THR A 110 -7.70 -17.27 -0.07
N GLY A 111 -7.97 -16.73 1.13
CA GLY A 111 -6.94 -16.40 2.12
C GLY A 111 -6.31 -15.00 2.02
N SER A 112 -6.66 -14.20 1.00
CA SER A 112 -6.25 -12.81 0.83
C SER A 112 -7.43 -11.88 0.53
N MET A 113 -7.19 -10.58 0.68
CA MET A 113 -8.08 -9.50 0.26
C MET A 113 -7.47 -8.80 -0.95
N HIS A 114 -8.25 -8.64 -2.02
CA HIS A 114 -7.82 -8.07 -3.28
C HIS A 114 -8.58 -6.78 -3.59
N CYS A 115 -7.94 -5.85 -4.28
CA CYS A 115 -8.58 -4.69 -4.87
C CYS A 115 -8.00 -4.42 -6.27
N ALA A 116 -8.85 -4.60 -7.29
CA ALA A 116 -8.49 -4.41 -8.71
C ALA A 116 -9.14 -3.14 -9.33
N ALA A 117 -9.52 -2.17 -8.48
CA ALA A 117 -9.93 -0.83 -8.92
C ALA A 117 -8.71 -0.02 -9.39
N SER A 118 -8.77 1.31 -9.49
CA SER A 118 -7.54 2.09 -9.67
C SER A 118 -6.76 2.16 -8.36
N SER A 119 -5.47 2.51 -8.46
CA SER A 119 -4.60 2.64 -7.29
C SER A 119 -5.20 3.59 -6.23
N LYS A 120 -5.98 4.60 -6.65
CA LYS A 120 -6.61 5.60 -5.76
C LYS A 120 -7.82 5.08 -5.01
N GLU A 121 -8.56 4.12 -5.55
CA GLU A 121 -9.71 3.54 -4.84
C GLU A 121 -9.30 2.37 -3.93
N CYS A 122 -8.17 1.72 -4.23
CA CYS A 122 -7.54 0.72 -3.37
C CYS A 122 -6.84 1.36 -2.17
N THR A 123 -7.68 1.88 -1.27
CA THR A 123 -7.30 2.58 -0.04
C THR A 123 -7.12 1.60 1.12
N PHE A 124 -6.20 1.91 2.01
CA PHE A 124 -5.90 1.13 3.19
C PHE A 124 -5.58 2.06 4.36
N GLN A 125 -5.76 1.54 5.57
CA GLN A 125 -5.61 2.29 6.81
C GLN A 125 -4.52 1.68 7.69
N HIS A 126 -3.88 2.54 8.46
CA HIS A 126 -2.93 2.08 9.47
C HIS A 126 -3.63 1.20 10.50
N ILE A 127 -2.93 0.16 10.95
CA ILE A 127 -3.38 -0.59 12.11
C ILE A 127 -3.29 0.32 13.32
N ALA A 128 -4.43 0.68 13.90
CA ALA A 128 -4.48 1.33 15.20
C ALA A 128 -3.81 0.39 16.22
N GLN A 129 -2.79 0.87 16.93
CA GLN A 129 -2.00 0.05 17.87
C GLN A 129 -2.82 -0.52 19.04
N GLU A 130 -4.10 -0.18 19.18
CA GLU A 130 -4.99 -0.70 20.24
C GLU A 130 -5.30 -2.21 20.13
N HIS A 131 -5.09 -2.85 18.98
CA HIS A 131 -5.35 -4.29 18.80
C HIS A 131 -4.15 -5.22 19.08
N LEU A 132 -2.99 -4.68 19.47
CA LEU A 132 -1.83 -5.50 19.88
C LEU A 132 -1.81 -5.83 21.39
N ALA A 133 -2.79 -5.34 22.16
CA ALA A 133 -2.84 -5.47 23.63
C ALA A 133 -3.87 -6.47 24.16
N THR A 134 -4.35 -7.40 23.34
CA THR A 134 -5.12 -8.57 23.82
C THR A 134 -4.47 -9.84 23.30
N LYS A 135 -3.46 -10.29 24.04
CA LYS A 135 -3.02 -11.68 24.07
C LYS A 135 -3.03 -12.14 25.52
#